data_AF-X1KTG8-F1
#
_entry.id   AF-X1KTG8-F1
#
_cell.length_a   1.000
_cell.length_b   1.000
_cell.length_c   1.000
_cell.angle_alpha   90.00
_cell.angle_beta   90.00
_cell.angle_gamma   90.00
#
_symmetry.space_group_name_H-M   'P 1'
#
loop_
_entity.id
_entity.type
_entity.pdbx_description
1 polymer ?
#
loop_
_entity_poly.entity_id
_entity_poly.type
_entity_poly.pdbx_seq_one_letter_code
_entity_poly.pdbx_strand_id
1 'polypeptide(L)'
;MGEVEDGKIEIIGPDVDKVEVGAAMPLGILVEVAGREFQEDFESVLERRIHEFISCANGIFHMGQRAITWIRISKEAFQKGFRLRHLGEILVAKIHDEYSKIVDKVQLRIITDEAQLAEPLEEARAIYRERDERIGKMTDEDVDIFYS
;
A
#
# COMPACT_ATOMS: atom_id res chain seq x y z
N MET A 1 4.57 20.08 -1.24
CA MET A 1 3.61 19.88 -2.35
C MET A 1 4.24 19.68 -3.73
N GLY A 2 5.56 19.89 -3.91
CA GLY A 2 6.25 19.73 -5.20
C GLY A 2 6.78 18.33 -5.52
N GLU A 3 6.70 17.38 -4.59
CA GLU A 3 7.31 16.04 -4.75
C GLU A 3 6.32 14.94 -5.16
N VAL A 4 5.01 15.13 -4.96
CA VAL A 4 3.97 14.15 -5.31
C VAL A 4 3.23 14.59 -6.58
N GLU A 5 3.30 13.77 -7.61
CA GLU A 5 2.55 13.92 -8.86
C GLU A 5 1.24 13.12 -8.76
N ASP A 6 0.10 13.83 -8.70
CA ASP A 6 -1.19 13.18 -8.48
C ASP A 6 -1.57 12.23 -9.61
N GLY A 7 -2.00 11.02 -9.25
CA GLY A 7 -2.37 9.95 -10.16
C GLY A 7 -1.20 9.23 -10.83
N LYS A 8 0.05 9.60 -10.52
CA LYS A 8 1.21 8.92 -11.09
C LYS A 8 1.33 7.51 -10.53
N ILE A 9 1.49 6.54 -11.43
CA ILE A 9 1.73 5.13 -11.09
C ILE A 9 2.97 4.69 -11.86
N GLU A 10 3.99 4.27 -11.12
CA GLU A 10 5.25 3.76 -11.65
C GLU A 10 5.42 2.28 -11.28
N ILE A 11 5.94 1.49 -12.21
CA ILE A 11 6.29 0.08 -11.98
C ILE A 11 7.80 -0.06 -12.16
N ILE A 12 8.50 -0.48 -11.11
CA ILE A 12 9.95 -0.66 -11.07
C ILE A 12 10.25 -2.16 -11.02
N GLY A 13 10.59 -2.73 -12.17
CA GLY A 13 10.85 -4.16 -12.32
C GLY A 13 9.88 -4.85 -13.28
N PRO A 14 9.89 -6.19 -13.35
CA PRO A 14 9.01 -6.94 -14.24
C PRO A 14 7.55 -6.85 -13.79
N ASP A 15 6.62 -6.76 -14.74
CA ASP A 15 5.18 -6.93 -14.48
C ASP A 15 4.82 -8.43 -14.47
N VAL A 16 3.60 -8.76 -14.06
CA VAL A 16 3.12 -10.15 -13.88
C VAL A 16 3.00 -10.94 -15.18
N ASP A 17 3.12 -10.29 -16.35
CA ASP A 17 3.18 -10.96 -17.65
C ASP A 17 4.59 -11.44 -18.03
N LYS A 18 5.60 -11.10 -17.23
CA LYS A 18 7.00 -11.50 -17.42
C LYS A 18 7.43 -12.67 -16.52
N VAL A 19 6.55 -13.14 -15.65
CA VAL A 19 6.81 -14.27 -14.74
C VAL A 19 6.07 -15.52 -15.17
N GLU A 20 6.60 -16.70 -14.81
CA GLU A 20 5.95 -17.96 -15.10
C GLU A 20 4.62 -18.08 -14.33
N VAL A 21 3.59 -18.66 -14.97
CA VAL A 21 2.28 -18.81 -14.36
C VAL A 21 2.38 -19.71 -13.11
N GLY A 22 2.05 -19.14 -11.95
CA GLY A 22 2.12 -19.83 -10.66
C GLY A 22 3.43 -19.61 -9.90
N ALA A 23 4.37 -18.84 -10.47
CA ALA A 23 5.56 -18.38 -9.76
C ALA A 23 5.21 -17.32 -8.70
N ALA A 24 6.18 -17.03 -7.85
CA ALA A 24 6.17 -15.92 -6.92
C ALA A 24 7.18 -14.85 -7.37
N MET A 25 6.93 -13.60 -6.98
CA MET A 25 7.81 -12.47 -7.24
C MET A 25 7.80 -11.52 -6.03
N PRO A 26 8.88 -10.77 -5.78
CA PRO A 26 8.87 -9.74 -4.76
C PRO A 26 7.88 -8.62 -5.13
N LEU A 27 7.35 -7.95 -4.11
CA LEU A 27 6.38 -6.87 -4.27
C LEU A 27 6.54 -5.84 -3.14
N GLY A 28 6.78 -4.60 -3.54
CA GLY A 28 6.63 -3.40 -2.71
C GLY A 28 5.53 -2.52 -3.28
N ILE A 29 4.67 -1.99 -2.42
CA ILE A 29 3.66 -1.01 -2.78
C ILE A 29 3.95 0.24 -1.95
N LEU A 30 4.58 1.24 -2.56
CA LEU A 30 4.81 2.53 -1.96
C LEU A 30 3.67 3.46 -2.37
N VAL A 31 2.98 4.00 -1.37
CA VAL A 31 1.89 4.96 -1.55
C VAL A 31 2.36 6.29 -0.98
N GLU A 32 2.55 7.26 -1.86
CA GLU A 32 3.00 8.60 -1.51
C GLU A 32 1.78 9.51 -1.54
N VAL A 33 1.47 10.14 -0.41
CA VAL A 33 0.30 11.01 -0.26
C VAL A 33 0.73 12.42 0.11
N ALA A 34 -0.03 13.41 -0.36
CA ALA A 34 0.11 14.77 0.09
C ALA A 34 -1.26 15.38 0.31
N GLY A 35 -1.45 16.08 1.43
CA GLY A 35 -2.66 16.84 1.70
C GLY A 35 -2.42 17.86 2.79
N ARG A 36 -3.13 19.00 2.75
CA ARG A 36 -2.94 20.09 3.73
C ARG A 36 -3.30 19.69 5.15
N GLU A 37 -4.31 18.82 5.27
CA GLU A 37 -4.82 18.29 6.53
C GLU A 37 -4.26 16.88 6.84
N PHE A 38 -3.29 16.39 6.05
CA PHE A 38 -2.69 15.08 6.27
C PHE A 38 -1.66 15.14 7.41
N GLN A 39 -1.69 14.12 8.27
CA GLN A 39 -0.77 13.97 9.40
C GLN A 39 -0.14 12.58 9.34
N GLU A 40 1.12 12.45 9.77
CA GLU A 40 1.85 11.17 9.80
C GLU A 40 1.11 10.09 10.62
N ASP A 41 0.35 10.50 11.65
CA ASP A 41 -0.50 9.59 12.43
C ASP A 41 -1.61 8.91 11.61
N PHE A 42 -2.02 9.50 10.49
CA PHE A 42 -3.01 8.91 9.59
C PHE A 42 -2.43 7.85 8.65
N GLU A 43 -1.10 7.75 8.54
CA GLU A 43 -0.48 6.81 7.62
C GLU A 43 -0.87 5.36 7.93
N SER A 44 -0.88 4.95 9.21
CA SER A 44 -1.28 3.58 9.57
C SER A 44 -2.77 3.31 9.31
N VAL A 45 -3.61 4.33 9.41
CA VAL A 45 -5.05 4.21 9.12
C VAL A 45 -5.25 4.00 7.62
N LEU A 46 -4.57 4.79 6.80
CA LEU A 46 -4.62 4.68 5.34
C LEU A 46 -4.00 3.35 4.87
N GLU A 47 -2.82 2.99 5.39
CA GLU A 47 -2.12 1.74 5.05
C GLU A 47 -3.01 0.52 5.32
N ARG A 48 -3.80 0.53 6.40
CA ARG A 48 -4.71 -0.58 6.72
C ARG A 48 -5.80 -0.78 5.66
N ARG A 49 -6.24 0.28 4.97
CA ARG A 49 -7.30 0.19 3.94
C ARG A 49 -6.83 -0.44 2.64
N ILE A 50 -5.53 -0.45 2.36
CA ILE A 50 -4.93 -1.10 1.17
C ILE A 50 -5.44 -2.54 1.03
N HIS A 51 -5.54 -3.27 2.15
CA HIS A 51 -6.09 -4.62 2.20
C HIS A 51 -7.50 -4.69 1.61
N GLU A 52 -8.41 -3.82 2.05
CA GLU A 52 -9.80 -3.84 1.60
C GLU A 52 -9.92 -3.38 0.15
N PHE A 53 -9.23 -2.30 -0.22
CA PHE A 53 -9.27 -1.72 -1.56
C PHE A 53 -8.86 -2.73 -2.62
N ILE A 54 -7.76 -3.44 -2.40
CA ILE A 54 -7.27 -4.45 -3.34
C ILE A 54 -8.19 -5.69 -3.34
N SER A 55 -8.72 -6.09 -2.18
CA SER A 55 -9.57 -7.28 -2.05
C SER A 55 -10.94 -7.12 -2.71
N CYS A 56 -11.41 -5.89 -2.96
CA CYS A 56 -12.62 -5.64 -3.73
C CYS A 56 -12.51 -6.04 -5.21
N ALA A 57 -11.29 -6.21 -5.75
CA ALA A 57 -11.09 -6.62 -7.13
C ALA A 57 -11.28 -8.13 -7.31
N ASN A 58 -12.23 -8.52 -8.17
CA ASN A 58 -12.52 -9.93 -8.42
C ASN A 58 -11.27 -10.68 -8.93
N GLY A 59 -10.93 -11.78 -8.26
CA GLY A 59 -9.76 -12.59 -8.59
C GLY A 59 -8.45 -12.09 -8.00
N ILE A 60 -8.48 -11.04 -7.17
CA ILE A 60 -7.34 -10.57 -6.40
C ILE A 60 -7.55 -10.94 -4.93
N PHE A 61 -6.49 -11.39 -4.28
CA PHE A 61 -6.47 -11.71 -2.87
C PHE A 61 -5.33 -10.94 -2.20
N HIS A 62 -5.60 -10.35 -1.04
CA HIS A 62 -4.61 -9.71 -0.18
C HIS A 62 -4.78 -10.24 1.24
N MET A 63 -3.67 -10.51 1.93
CA MET A 63 -3.67 -10.87 3.35
C MET A 63 -2.42 -10.33 4.04
N GLY A 64 -2.49 -10.12 5.35
CA GLY A 64 -1.39 -9.57 6.14
C GLY A 64 -1.36 -8.04 6.08
N GLN A 65 -0.24 -7.50 6.56
CA GLN A 65 0.00 -6.07 6.68
C GLN A 65 1.51 -5.79 6.64
N ARG A 66 1.90 -4.52 6.44
CA ARG A 66 3.31 -4.11 6.49
C ARG A 66 4.19 -4.99 5.58
N ALA A 67 5.35 -5.43 6.08
CA ALA A 67 6.31 -6.28 5.38
C ALA A 67 5.94 -7.78 5.30
N ILE A 68 4.79 -8.21 5.83
CA ILE A 68 4.32 -9.61 5.77
C ILE A 68 3.08 -9.78 4.89
N THR A 69 2.85 -8.81 4.00
CA THR A 69 1.73 -8.81 3.07
C THR A 69 1.87 -9.93 2.04
N TRP A 70 0.75 -10.58 1.72
CA TRP A 70 0.66 -11.64 0.72
C TRP A 70 -0.47 -11.34 -0.26
N ILE A 71 -0.10 -11.14 -1.53
CA ILE A 71 -1.05 -10.91 -2.63
C ILE A 71 -1.03 -12.09 -3.60
N ARG A 72 -2.20 -12.45 -4.13
CA ARG A 72 -2.36 -13.42 -5.23
C ARG A 72 -3.26 -12.85 -6.31
N ILE A 73 -2.93 -13.15 -7.56
CA ILE A 73 -3.71 -12.81 -8.75
C ILE A 73 -4.20 -14.12 -9.37
N SER A 74 -5.50 -14.26 -9.57
CA SER A 74 -6.08 -15.45 -10.19
C SER A 74 -5.70 -15.51 -11.67
N LYS A 75 -5.64 -16.75 -12.20
CA LYS A 75 -5.40 -16.96 -13.64
C LYS A 75 -6.48 -16.27 -14.49
N GLU A 76 -7.72 -16.27 -14.02
CA GLU A 76 -8.84 -15.62 -14.70
C GLU A 76 -8.67 -14.09 -14.75
N ALA A 77 -8.29 -13.46 -13.64
CA ALA A 77 -8.06 -12.01 -13.59
C ALA A 77 -6.92 -11.62 -14.55
N PHE A 78 -5.82 -12.36 -14.54
CA PHE A 78 -4.71 -12.14 -15.47
C PHE A 78 -5.13 -12.28 -16.95
N GLN A 79 -5.92 -13.31 -17.28
CA GLN A 79 -6.45 -13.55 -18.63
C GLN A 79 -7.40 -12.44 -19.09
N LYS A 80 -8.17 -11.84 -18.17
CA LYS A 80 -9.00 -10.67 -18.43
C LYS A 80 -8.22 -9.37 -18.58
N GLY A 81 -6.89 -9.41 -18.41
CA GLY A 81 -6.00 -8.27 -18.60
C GLY A 81 -5.48 -7.63 -17.32
N PHE A 82 -5.78 -8.18 -16.13
CA PHE A 82 -5.26 -7.64 -14.88
C PHE A 82 -3.72 -7.68 -14.85
N ARG A 83 -3.12 -6.60 -14.35
CA ARG A 83 -1.68 -6.30 -14.30
C ARG A 83 -1.40 -5.46 -13.06
N LEU A 84 -0.14 -5.32 -12.66
CA LEU A 84 0.22 -4.58 -11.45
C LEU A 84 -0.24 -3.12 -11.48
N ARG A 85 -0.25 -2.47 -12.65
CA ARG A 85 -0.77 -1.11 -12.81
C ARG A 85 -2.18 -0.92 -12.24
N HIS A 86 -3.04 -1.93 -12.38
CA HIS A 86 -4.41 -1.87 -11.90
C HIS A 86 -4.50 -1.85 -10.37
N LEU A 87 -3.53 -2.42 -9.65
CA LEU A 87 -3.43 -2.23 -8.20
C LEU A 87 -3.24 -0.75 -7.88
N GLY A 88 -2.34 -0.07 -8.61
CA GLY A 88 -2.12 1.36 -8.48
C GLY A 88 -3.39 2.17 -8.77
N GLU A 89 -4.09 1.85 -9.87
CA GLU A 89 -5.33 2.56 -10.25
C GLU A 89 -6.43 2.41 -9.20
N ILE A 90 -6.60 1.20 -8.65
CA ILE A 90 -7.53 0.94 -7.53
C ILE A 90 -7.15 1.79 -6.32
N LEU A 91 -5.86 1.80 -5.94
CA LEU A 91 -5.41 2.53 -4.75
C LEU A 91 -5.54 4.05 -4.92
N VAL A 92 -5.14 4.62 -6.05
CA VAL A 92 -5.36 6.06 -6.34
C VAL A 92 -6.85 6.39 -6.22
N ALA A 93 -7.71 5.65 -6.91
CA ALA A 93 -9.14 5.93 -6.94
C ALA A 93 -9.78 5.81 -5.55
N LYS A 94 -9.47 4.74 -4.81
CA LYS A 94 -10.07 4.47 -3.50
C LYS A 94 -9.55 5.38 -2.40
N ILE A 95 -8.28 5.78 -2.43
CA ILE A 95 -7.74 6.76 -1.47
C ILE A 95 -8.40 8.12 -1.70
N HIS A 96 -8.53 8.58 -2.95
CA HIS A 96 -9.25 9.82 -3.24
C HIS A 96 -10.72 9.75 -2.83
N ASP A 97 -11.40 8.64 -3.13
CA ASP A 97 -12.81 8.41 -2.78
C ASP A 97 -13.05 8.48 -1.26
N GLU A 98 -12.26 7.76 -0.46
CA GLU A 98 -12.48 7.66 1.00
C GLU A 98 -11.81 8.77 1.82
N TYR A 99 -10.73 9.37 1.31
CA TYR A 99 -9.87 10.28 2.07
C TYR A 99 -9.68 11.66 1.42
N SER A 100 -10.49 12.06 0.44
CA SER A 100 -10.43 13.39 -0.22
C SER A 100 -10.40 14.61 0.71
N LYS A 101 -10.85 14.48 1.96
CA LYS A 101 -10.78 15.58 2.95
C LYS A 101 -9.38 15.80 3.52
N ILE A 102 -8.55 14.76 3.54
CA ILE A 102 -7.22 14.79 4.16
C ILE A 102 -6.09 14.52 3.15
N VAL A 103 -6.37 13.84 2.03
CA VAL A 103 -5.43 13.56 0.95
C VAL A 103 -5.83 14.36 -0.29
N ASP A 104 -4.95 15.27 -0.74
CA ASP A 104 -5.13 16.08 -1.95
C ASP A 104 -4.48 15.41 -3.18
N LYS A 105 -3.40 14.64 -3.01
CA LYS A 105 -2.65 13.98 -4.09
C LYS A 105 -2.17 12.60 -3.69
N VAL A 106 -2.17 11.67 -4.65
CA VAL A 106 -1.69 10.30 -4.47
C VAL A 106 -0.76 9.91 -5.62
N GLN A 107 0.41 9.37 -5.30
CA GLN A 107 1.34 8.75 -6.23
C GLN A 107 1.66 7.34 -5.75
N LEU A 108 1.86 6.41 -6.68
CA LEU A 108 2.26 5.05 -6.37
C LEU A 108 3.53 4.62 -7.10
N ARG A 109 4.37 3.87 -6.37
CA ARG A 109 5.47 3.10 -6.92
C ARG A 109 5.26 1.63 -6.55
N ILE A 110 5.11 0.79 -7.57
CA ILE A 110 5.03 -0.67 -7.42
C ILE A 110 6.38 -1.25 -7.79
N ILE A 111 7.04 -1.91 -6.83
CA ILE A 111 8.41 -2.38 -6.98
C ILE A 111 8.40 -3.90 -7.00
N THR A 112 8.94 -4.48 -8.07
CA THR A 112 9.08 -5.92 -8.28
C THR A 112 10.51 -6.33 -8.61
N ASP A 113 11.40 -5.36 -8.73
CA ASP A 113 12.84 -5.59 -8.74
C ASP A 113 13.35 -5.75 -7.31
N GLU A 114 14.00 -6.87 -7.02
CA GLU A 114 14.46 -7.21 -5.67
C GLU A 114 15.55 -6.26 -5.15
N ALA A 115 16.45 -5.82 -6.04
CA ALA A 115 17.53 -4.91 -5.65
C ALA A 115 16.98 -3.51 -5.32
N GLN A 116 16.02 -3.04 -6.11
CA GLN A 116 15.34 -1.76 -5.88
C GLN A 116 14.37 -1.79 -4.69
N LEU A 117 13.93 -2.99 -4.25
CA LEU A 117 13.05 -3.15 -3.09
C LEU A 117 13.82 -3.11 -1.76
N ALA A 118 15.12 -3.41 -1.76
CA ALA A 118 15.89 -3.58 -0.53
C ALA A 118 15.91 -2.33 0.37
N GLU A 119 16.19 -1.16 -0.21
CA GLU A 119 16.23 0.12 0.52
C GLU A 119 14.84 0.55 1.02
N PRO A 120 13.79 0.62 0.17
CA PRO A 120 12.43 0.92 0.63
C PRO A 120 11.90 -0.03 1.72
N LEU A 121 12.28 -1.32 1.67
CA LEU A 121 11.89 -2.28 2.68
C LEU A 121 12.52 -1.99 4.04
N GLU A 122 13.80 -1.58 4.07
CA GLU A 122 14.48 -1.19 5.31
C GLU A 122 13.92 0.11 5.88
N GLU A 123 13.62 1.10 5.02
CA GLU A 123 12.92 2.33 5.43
C GLU A 123 11.56 2.02 6.05
N ALA A 124 10.75 1.18 5.37
CA ALA A 124 9.44 0.77 5.88
C ALA A 124 9.56 0.07 7.24
N ARG A 125 10.56 -0.81 7.42
CA ARG A 125 10.82 -1.47 8.70
C ARG A 125 11.19 -0.48 9.81
N ALA A 126 11.93 0.58 9.50
CA ALA A 126 12.24 1.63 10.46
C ALA A 126 10.97 2.37 10.91
N ILE A 127 10.13 2.77 9.96
CA ILE A 127 8.83 3.44 10.22
C ILE A 127 7.92 2.54 11.06
N TYR A 128 7.85 1.23 10.75
CA TYR A 128 7.04 0.30 11.54
C TYR A 128 7.52 0.22 12.99
N ARG A 129 8.83 0.21 13.24
CA ARG A 129 9.38 0.21 14.61
C ARG A 129 9.04 1.50 15.35
N GLU A 130 9.17 2.65 14.71
CA GLU A 130 8.82 3.94 15.33
C GLU A 130 7.35 3.99 15.73
N ARG A 131 6.45 3.54 14.85
CA ARG A 131 5.01 3.44 15.16
C ARG A 131 4.73 2.48 16.32
N ASP A 132 5.43 1.35 16.37
CA ASP A 132 5.30 0.38 17.46
C ASP A 132 5.82 0.95 18.79
N GLU A 133 6.93 1.70 18.79
CA GLU A 133 7.48 2.36 19.97
C GLU A 133 6.56 3.47 20.51
N ARG A 134 5.88 4.20 19.62
CA ARG A 134 4.88 5.22 19.99
C ARG A 134 3.70 4.60 20.74
N ILE A 135 3.18 3.48 20.23
CA ILE A 135 2.00 2.80 20.82
C ILE A 135 2.40 1.95 22.03
N GLY A 136 3.60 1.34 22.04
CA GLY A 136 4.01 0.37 23.05
C GLY A 136 4.13 0.90 24.48
N LYS A 137 4.00 2.22 24.69
CA LYS A 137 3.97 2.86 26.01
C LYS A 137 2.56 3.15 26.53
N MET A 138 1.52 2.97 25.72
CA MET A 138 0.13 3.22 26.09
C MET A 138 -0.47 1.96 26.73
N THR A 139 -1.05 2.09 27.91
CA THR A 139 -1.85 1.03 28.54
C THR A 139 -3.33 1.40 28.63
N ASP A 140 -4.18 0.42 28.94
CA ASP A 140 -5.62 0.65 29.14
C ASP A 140 -5.88 1.60 30.32
N GLU A 141 -5.00 1.66 31.31
CA GLU A 141 -5.10 2.60 32.44
C GLU A 141 -4.72 4.04 32.09
N ASP A 142 -4.01 4.26 30.97
CA ASP A 142 -3.60 5.59 30.52
C ASP A 142 -4.69 6.31 29.71
N VAL A 143 -5.82 5.65 29.41
CA VAL A 143 -6.84 6.16 28.49
C VAL A 143 -8.27 5.99 29.03
N ASP A 144 -9.11 6.99 28.77
CA ASP A 144 -10.53 6.99 29.13
C ASP A 144 -11.46 6.64 27.94
N ILE A 145 -10.89 6.50 26.73
CA ILE A 145 -11.64 6.37 25.49
C ILE A 145 -11.16 5.14 24.72
N PHE A 146 -12.10 4.22 24.46
CA PHE A 146 -11.90 3.09 23.57
C PHE A 146 -12.61 3.34 22.23
N TYR A 147 -12.05 2.80 21.16
CA TYR A 147 -12.59 2.87 19.81
C TYR A 147 -13.10 1.48 19.39
N SER A 148 -14.33 1.42 18.87
CA SER A 148 -14.99 0.19 18.40
C SER A 148 -14.77 -0.09 16.92
#